data_AF-G0EE40-F1
#
_entry.id   AF-G0EE40-F1
#
_cell.length_a   1.000
_cell.length_b   1.000
_cell.length_c   1.000
_cell.angle_alpha   90.00
_cell.angle_beta   90.00
_cell.angle_gamma   90.00
#
_symmetry.space_group_name_H-M   'P 1'
#
loop_
_entity.id
_entity.type
_entity.pdbx_description
1 polymer ?
#
loop_
_entity_poly.entity_id
_entity_poly.type
_entity_poly.pdbx_seq_one_letter_code
_entity_poly.pdbx_strand_id
1 'polypeptide(L)'
;MSLRPALPGHIHDPTLLDEATRIVEQLIRECVKLGMPVYARYQAPGLIHVETRHGKDVYMVFILYDPFEDRIPVALGKPTDYVTIAAIDPESRTIIDKRLDAIPYALATNPDIMPNYEADAWSIRLRVYPSLKPCGKEWENPPGTLHCSDADPCNAAVVDSHGVAAWLDTCTGEVTDARYWQRRLHLRP
;
A
#
# COMPACT_ATOMS: atom_id res chain seq x y z
N MET A 1 25.20 -20.38 28.21
CA MET A 1 25.20 -19.90 26.80
C MET A 1 23.77 -19.96 26.30
N SER A 2 23.14 -18.80 26.11
CA SER A 2 21.79 -18.72 25.55
C SER A 2 21.91 -18.81 24.03
N LEU A 3 21.50 -19.96 23.47
CA LEU A 3 21.26 -20.09 22.04
C LEU A 3 19.94 -19.36 21.76
N ARG A 4 20.03 -18.12 21.27
CA ARG A 4 18.87 -17.55 20.58
C ARG A 4 18.59 -18.44 19.36
N PRO A 5 17.36 -18.94 19.16
CA PRO A 5 17.04 -19.57 17.89
C PRO A 5 17.25 -18.54 16.79
N ALA A 6 18.01 -18.91 15.75
CA ALA A 6 18.06 -18.13 14.53
C ALA A 6 16.62 -17.91 14.06
N LEU A 7 16.26 -16.67 13.76
CA LEU A 7 14.98 -16.36 13.11
C LEU A 7 14.84 -17.27 11.87
N PRO A 8 13.66 -17.85 11.59
CA PRO A 8 13.46 -18.69 10.42
C PRO A 8 13.94 -17.99 9.15
N GLY A 9 14.59 -18.76 8.27
CA GLY A 9 15.50 -18.33 7.23
C GLY A 9 15.00 -17.19 6.34
N HIS A 10 15.67 -16.05 6.44
CA HIS A 10 15.64 -15.03 5.40
C HIS A 10 16.44 -15.53 4.19
N ILE A 11 15.83 -15.51 3.01
CA ILE A 11 16.54 -15.79 1.77
C ILE A 11 17.34 -14.53 1.41
N HIS A 12 18.66 -14.67 1.33
CA HIS A 12 19.58 -13.57 1.01
C HIS A 12 20.02 -13.54 -0.46
N ASP A 13 19.30 -14.20 -1.36
CA ASP A 13 19.57 -14.15 -2.80
C ASP A 13 19.35 -12.71 -3.30
N PRO A 14 20.40 -12.01 -3.77
CA PRO A 14 20.28 -10.61 -4.21
C PRO A 14 19.34 -10.42 -5.40
N THR A 15 19.22 -11.43 -6.27
CA THR A 15 18.35 -11.37 -7.45
C THR A 15 16.89 -11.46 -7.03
N LEU A 16 16.58 -12.44 -6.18
CA LEU A 16 15.23 -12.61 -5.63
C LEU A 16 14.82 -11.40 -4.79
N LEU A 17 15.77 -10.81 -4.07
CA LEU A 17 15.55 -9.62 -3.26
C LEU A 17 15.29 -8.37 -4.12
N ASP A 18 15.97 -8.21 -5.26
CA ASP A 18 15.66 -7.17 -6.25
C ASP A 18 14.23 -7.30 -6.77
N GLU A 19 13.86 -8.51 -7.17
CA GLU A 19 12.52 -8.84 -7.69
C GLU A 19 11.43 -8.58 -6.66
N ALA A 20 11.61 -9.07 -5.44
CA ALA A 20 10.71 -8.82 -4.31
C ALA A 20 10.52 -7.32 -4.06
N THR A 21 11.61 -6.54 -4.15
CA THR A 21 11.56 -5.08 -3.96
C THR A 21 10.73 -4.39 -5.04
N ARG A 22 10.92 -4.78 -6.30
CA ARG A 22 10.11 -4.25 -7.43
C ARG A 22 8.64 -4.62 -7.29
N ILE A 23 8.34 -5.81 -6.77
CA ILE A 23 6.98 -6.26 -6.52
C ILE A 23 6.31 -5.43 -5.44
N VAL A 24 7.00 -5.19 -4.31
CA VAL A 24 6.46 -4.32 -3.26
C VAL A 24 6.25 -2.89 -3.78
N GLU A 25 7.19 -2.35 -4.57
CA GLU A 25 7.01 -1.05 -5.21
C GLU A 25 5.75 -1.03 -6.10
N GLN A 26 5.54 -2.08 -6.90
CA GLN A 26 4.37 -2.19 -7.76
C GLN A 26 3.07 -2.22 -6.95
N LEU A 27 3.03 -2.95 -5.83
CA LEU A 27 1.84 -3.00 -4.99
C LEU A 27 1.52 -1.64 -4.35
N ILE A 28 2.55 -0.90 -3.90
CA ILE A 28 2.35 0.47 -3.42
C ILE A 28 1.86 1.37 -4.55
N ARG A 29 2.38 1.22 -5.78
CA ARG A 29 1.87 1.94 -6.96
C ARG A 29 0.38 1.64 -7.23
N GLU A 30 -0.08 0.42 -7.00
CA GLU A 30 -1.52 0.11 -7.08
C GLU A 30 -2.32 0.86 -6.00
N CYS A 31 -1.83 0.96 -4.75
CA CYS A 31 -2.47 1.80 -3.74
C CYS A 31 -2.58 3.28 -4.17
N VAL A 32 -1.55 3.82 -4.84
CA VAL A 32 -1.60 5.20 -5.36
C VAL A 32 -2.65 5.38 -6.47
N LYS A 33 -2.80 4.39 -7.36
CA LYS A 33 -3.86 4.39 -8.38
C LYS A 33 -5.25 4.39 -7.74
N LEU A 34 -5.39 3.77 -6.58
CA LEU A 34 -6.61 3.76 -5.76
C LEU A 34 -6.77 5.02 -4.89
N GLY A 35 -5.92 6.03 -5.08
CA GLY A 35 -6.01 7.31 -4.38
C GLY A 35 -5.46 7.31 -2.96
N MET A 36 -4.67 6.30 -2.57
CA MET A 36 -4.00 6.33 -1.26
C MET A 36 -2.83 7.34 -1.28
N PRO A 37 -2.68 8.19 -0.26
CA PRO A 37 -1.66 9.24 -0.22
C PRO A 37 -0.29 8.68 0.21
N VAL A 38 0.24 7.78 -0.61
CA VAL A 38 1.52 7.10 -0.43
C VAL A 38 2.33 7.17 -1.71
N TYR A 39 3.65 7.10 -1.60
CA TYR A 39 4.55 6.90 -2.73
C TYR A 39 5.69 6.00 -2.30
N ALA A 40 6.13 5.16 -3.23
CA ALA A 40 7.32 4.36 -3.04
C ALA A 40 8.24 4.45 -4.25
N ARG A 41 9.54 4.34 -3.96
CA ARG A 41 10.60 4.30 -4.96
C ARG A 41 11.60 3.23 -4.57
N TYR A 42 11.89 2.33 -5.50
CA TYR A 42 13.01 1.40 -5.37
C TYR A 42 14.30 2.15 -5.01
N GLN A 43 15.03 1.66 -4.00
CA GLN A 43 16.30 2.23 -3.57
C GLN A 43 17.48 1.29 -3.85
N ALA A 44 17.36 0.03 -3.42
CA ALA A 44 18.35 -1.02 -3.63
C ALA A 44 17.67 -2.39 -3.41
N PRO A 45 18.31 -3.53 -3.72
CA PRO A 45 17.75 -4.84 -3.40
C PRO A 45 17.46 -4.93 -1.90
N GLY A 46 16.19 -5.12 -1.57
CA GLY A 46 15.69 -5.27 -0.21
C GLY A 46 15.34 -3.96 0.47
N LEU A 47 15.47 -2.82 -0.22
CA LEU A 47 15.25 -1.49 0.33
C LEU A 47 14.35 -0.66 -0.57
N ILE A 48 13.30 -0.12 0.04
CA ILE A 48 12.35 0.76 -0.64
C ILE A 48 12.17 2.05 0.15
N HIS A 49 12.30 3.19 -0.53
CA HIS A 49 11.98 4.48 0.07
C HIS A 49 10.48 4.69 -0.01
N VAL A 50 9.83 4.90 1.13
CA VAL A 50 8.39 5.16 1.24
C VAL A 50 8.17 6.58 1.76
N GLU A 51 7.16 7.23 1.22
CA GLU A 51 6.75 8.57 1.62
C GLU A 51 5.23 8.63 1.72
N THR A 52 4.72 9.26 2.79
CA THR A 52 3.30 9.48 3.07
C THR A 52 3.09 10.95 3.46
N ARG A 53 1.85 11.34 3.75
CA ARG A 53 1.56 12.68 4.29
C ARG A 53 2.17 12.96 5.67
N HIS A 54 2.60 11.93 6.41
CA HIS A 54 3.17 12.09 7.76
C HIS A 54 4.68 12.07 7.79
N GLY A 55 5.32 11.45 6.80
CA GLY A 55 6.77 11.29 6.84
C GLY A 55 7.32 10.47 5.68
N LYS A 56 8.63 10.21 5.77
CA LYS A 56 9.39 9.43 4.80
C LYS A 56 10.39 8.54 5.51
N ASP A 57 10.57 7.33 4.99
CA ASP A 57 11.54 6.36 5.51
C ASP A 57 12.04 5.38 4.45
N VAL A 58 13.02 4.58 4.86
CA VAL A 58 13.46 3.39 4.12
C VAL A 58 12.96 2.15 4.84
N TYR A 59 12.20 1.34 4.11
CA TYR A 59 11.70 0.06 4.59
C TYR A 59 12.52 -1.09 4.00
N MET A 60 12.58 -2.19 4.76
CA MET A 60 13.19 -3.43 4.29
C MET A 60 12.13 -4.37 3.72
N VAL A 61 12.49 -5.01 2.62
CA VAL A 61 11.73 -6.09 2.01
C VAL A 61 12.34 -7.42 2.44
N PHE A 62 11.51 -8.27 3.02
CA PHE A 62 11.91 -9.58 3.51
C PHE A 62 11.27 -10.66 2.66
N ILE A 63 12.08 -11.63 2.27
CA ILE A 63 11.62 -12.88 1.70
C ILE A 63 11.47 -13.86 2.85
N LEU A 64 10.26 -14.39 3.01
CA LEU A 64 9.91 -15.34 4.06
C LEU A 64 9.96 -16.76 3.49
N TYR A 65 10.44 -17.70 4.30
CA TYR A 65 10.40 -19.12 3.97
C TYR A 65 9.07 -19.73 4.40
N ASP A 66 8.36 -20.34 3.46
CA ASP A 66 7.21 -21.19 3.73
C ASP A 66 7.48 -22.61 3.16
N PRO A 67 7.67 -23.63 4.02
CA PRO A 67 7.92 -25.00 3.56
C PRO A 67 6.69 -25.71 2.99
N PHE A 68 5.49 -25.12 3.11
CA PHE A 68 4.23 -25.78 2.75
C PHE A 68 3.55 -25.16 1.52
N GLU A 69 4.09 -24.05 1.00
CA GLU A 69 3.56 -23.38 -0.19
C GLU A 69 4.59 -23.37 -1.32
N ASP A 70 4.14 -23.60 -2.56
CA ASP A 70 4.95 -23.40 -3.78
C ASP A 70 5.15 -21.90 -4.11
N ARG A 71 4.95 -21.02 -3.14
CA ARG A 71 4.96 -19.56 -3.29
C ARG A 71 5.99 -18.95 -2.36
N ILE A 72 6.52 -17.80 -2.77
CA ILE A 72 7.49 -17.04 -1.97
C ILE A 72 6.77 -15.84 -1.34
N PRO A 73 6.41 -15.90 -0.04
CA PRO A 73 5.84 -14.76 0.65
C PRO A 73 6.86 -13.64 0.82
N VAL A 74 6.42 -12.42 0.56
CA VAL A 74 7.20 -11.19 0.72
C VAL A 74 6.55 -10.30 1.75
N ALA A 75 7.36 -9.79 2.67
CA ALA A 75 6.95 -8.85 3.71
C ALA A 75 7.66 -7.51 3.55
N LEU A 76 7.00 -6.46 4.01
CA LEU A 76 7.57 -5.13 4.18
C LEU A 76 7.57 -4.81 5.66
N GLY A 77 8.68 -4.29 6.15
CA GLY A 77 8.77 -3.92 7.55
C GLY A 77 10.05 -3.17 7.87
N LYS A 78 10.06 -2.61 9.08
CA LYS A 78 11.32 -2.30 9.77
C LYS A 78 11.75 -3.52 10.57
N PRO A 79 13.03 -3.65 10.96
CA PRO A 79 13.58 -4.89 11.52
C PRO A 79 12.89 -5.41 12.80
N THR A 80 11.96 -4.66 13.39
CA THR A 80 11.23 -5.04 14.61
C THR A 80 9.79 -5.50 14.35
N ASP A 81 9.20 -5.19 13.20
CA ASP A 81 7.77 -5.38 12.94
C ASP A 81 7.54 -5.79 11.48
N TYR A 82 7.08 -7.04 11.26
CA TYR A 82 6.94 -7.66 9.94
C TYR A 82 5.47 -7.80 9.54
N VAL A 83 5.13 -7.43 8.29
CA VAL A 83 3.79 -7.65 7.70
C VAL A 83 3.92 -8.21 6.28
N THR A 84 3.29 -9.36 6.02
CA THR A 84 3.25 -10.02 4.69
C THR A 84 2.40 -9.23 3.71
N ILE A 85 2.92 -8.93 2.51
CA ILE A 85 2.30 -8.05 1.50
C ILE A 85 1.93 -8.76 0.20
N ALA A 86 2.62 -9.84 -0.17
CA ALA A 86 2.29 -10.61 -1.38
C ALA A 86 2.91 -12.00 -1.38
N ALA A 87 2.46 -12.82 -2.32
CA ALA A 87 3.09 -14.08 -2.68
C ALA A 87 3.56 -14.06 -4.14
N ILE A 88 4.80 -14.49 -4.38
CA ILE A 88 5.44 -14.54 -5.71
C ILE A 88 5.51 -16.00 -6.19
N ASP A 89 5.26 -16.21 -7.48
CA ASP A 89 5.59 -17.45 -8.16
C ASP A 89 7.12 -17.57 -8.37
N PRO A 90 7.79 -18.59 -7.82
CA PRO A 90 9.23 -18.74 -8.01
C PRO A 90 9.65 -18.98 -9.47
N GLU A 91 8.82 -19.65 -10.27
CA GLU A 91 9.14 -20.01 -11.66
C GLU A 91 8.81 -18.85 -12.61
N SER A 92 7.58 -18.33 -12.53
CA SER A 92 7.12 -17.28 -13.43
C SER A 92 7.52 -15.87 -12.97
N ARG A 93 7.97 -15.71 -11.72
CA ARG A 93 8.32 -14.43 -11.09
C ARG A 93 7.20 -13.41 -11.16
N THR A 94 5.96 -13.89 -11.16
CA THR A 94 4.75 -13.07 -11.21
C THR A 94 4.08 -13.00 -9.83
N ILE A 95 3.26 -11.96 -9.65
CA ILE A 95 2.46 -11.81 -8.43
C ILE A 95 1.26 -12.75 -8.52
N ILE A 96 1.19 -13.73 -7.62
CA ILE A 96 0.06 -14.67 -7.55
C ILE A 96 -1.04 -14.15 -6.62
N ASP A 97 -0.65 -13.46 -5.53
CA ASP A 97 -1.59 -12.86 -4.59
C ASP A 97 -1.16 -11.44 -4.19
N LYS A 98 -2.10 -10.50 -4.28
CA LYS A 98 -1.90 -9.06 -4.00
C LYS A 98 -2.61 -8.71 -2.70
N ARG A 99 -1.87 -8.60 -1.59
CA ARG A 99 -2.41 -8.11 -0.31
C ARG A 99 -2.26 -6.59 -0.20
N LEU A 100 -3.00 -5.85 -1.04
CA LEU A 100 -3.00 -4.38 -1.00
C LEU A 100 -3.47 -3.85 0.37
N ASP A 101 -4.37 -4.59 1.02
CA ASP A 101 -4.87 -4.34 2.37
C ASP A 101 -3.78 -4.41 3.45
N ALA A 102 -2.69 -5.14 3.20
CA ALA A 102 -1.59 -5.29 4.16
C ALA A 102 -0.58 -4.13 4.11
N ILE A 103 -0.55 -3.35 3.02
CA ILE A 103 0.38 -2.20 2.88
C ILE A 103 0.15 -1.16 3.97
N PRO A 104 -1.08 -0.65 4.21
CA PRO A 104 -1.30 0.34 5.26
C PRO A 104 -0.82 -0.16 6.63
N TYR A 105 -1.16 -1.40 7.00
CA TYR A 105 -0.71 -1.98 8.27
C TYR A 105 0.81 -2.04 8.38
N ALA A 106 1.51 -2.49 7.32
CA ALA A 106 2.97 -2.53 7.30
C ALA A 106 3.60 -1.15 7.55
N LEU A 107 3.00 -0.09 6.99
CA LEU A 107 3.49 1.27 7.18
C LEU A 107 3.19 1.81 8.59
N ALA A 108 2.02 1.51 9.15
CA ALA A 108 1.59 1.98 10.48
C ALA A 108 2.36 1.38 11.66
N THR A 109 3.08 0.27 11.46
CA THR A 109 4.02 -0.24 12.47
C THR A 109 5.08 0.77 12.87
N ASN A 110 5.27 1.84 12.08
CA ASN A 110 6.08 2.98 12.46
C ASN A 110 5.20 4.24 12.69
N PRO A 111 5.05 4.69 13.96
CA PRO A 111 4.18 5.82 14.28
C PRO A 111 4.62 7.15 13.66
N ASP A 112 5.90 7.28 13.27
CA ASP A 112 6.43 8.48 12.61
C ASP A 112 6.11 8.51 11.10
N ILE A 113 5.63 7.40 10.53
CA ILE A 113 5.31 7.27 9.10
C ILE A 113 3.81 7.25 8.84
N MET A 114 3.03 6.62 9.71
CA MET A 114 1.59 6.65 9.58
C MET A 114 0.92 6.28 10.91
N PRO A 115 -0.10 7.02 11.37
CA PRO A 115 -0.87 6.64 12.55
C PRO A 115 -1.76 5.43 12.24
N ASN A 116 -1.97 4.55 13.24
CA ASN A 116 -2.81 3.35 13.11
C ASN A 116 -4.22 3.66 12.59
N TYR A 117 -4.84 4.74 13.08
CA TYR A 117 -6.16 5.18 12.60
C TYR A 117 -6.20 5.40 11.08
N GLU A 118 -5.11 5.90 10.49
CA GLU A 118 -5.04 6.09 9.04
C GLU A 118 -4.81 4.79 8.29
N ALA A 119 -4.03 3.86 8.86
CA ALA A 119 -3.93 2.51 8.34
C ALA A 119 -5.31 1.84 8.25
N ASP A 120 -6.11 1.98 9.30
CA ASP A 120 -7.47 1.46 9.36
C ASP A 120 -8.36 2.13 8.30
N ALA A 121 -8.30 3.47 8.20
CA ALA A 121 -9.03 4.21 7.18
C ALA A 121 -8.66 3.77 5.75
N TRP A 122 -7.38 3.59 5.45
CA TRP A 122 -6.94 3.12 4.12
C TRP A 122 -7.38 1.68 3.86
N SER A 123 -7.30 0.81 4.85
CA SER A 123 -7.76 -0.58 4.74
C SER A 123 -9.26 -0.66 4.47
N ILE A 124 -10.06 0.19 5.14
CA ILE A 124 -11.48 0.33 4.87
C ILE A 124 -11.71 0.81 3.43
N ARG A 125 -10.99 1.87 2.99
CA ARG A 125 -11.09 2.41 1.63
C ARG A 125 -10.81 1.38 0.55
N LEU A 126 -9.79 0.53 0.74
CA LEU A 126 -9.48 -0.59 -0.17
C LEU A 126 -10.63 -1.60 -0.25
N ARG A 127 -11.29 -1.89 0.88
CA ARG A 127 -12.44 -2.80 0.93
C ARG A 127 -13.69 -2.20 0.27
N VAL A 128 -13.92 -0.90 0.42
CA VAL A 128 -15.13 -0.24 -0.13
C VAL A 128 -14.95 0.24 -1.57
N TYR A 129 -13.71 0.38 -2.05
CA TYR A 129 -13.42 0.84 -3.40
C TYR A 129 -14.21 0.09 -4.49
N PRO A 130 -14.32 -1.26 -4.48
CA PRO A 130 -15.08 -1.99 -5.50
C PRO A 130 -16.60 -1.73 -5.48
N SER A 131 -17.14 -1.17 -4.39
CA SER A 131 -18.57 -0.90 -4.24
C SER A 131 -18.96 0.56 -4.44
N LEU A 132 -17.98 1.44 -4.73
CA LEU A 132 -18.21 2.85 -4.97
C LEU A 132 -19.10 3.09 -6.20
N LYS A 133 -20.15 3.90 -6.03
CA LYS A 133 -21.09 4.27 -7.11
C LYS A 133 -21.25 5.78 -7.18
N PRO A 134 -21.49 6.36 -8.38
CA PRO A 134 -21.77 7.79 -8.52
C PRO A 134 -22.99 8.21 -7.68
N CYS A 135 -22.86 9.30 -6.93
CA CYS A 135 -23.92 9.87 -6.10
C CYS A 135 -24.61 11.08 -6.73
N GLY A 136 -24.28 11.38 -7.99
CA GLY A 136 -24.91 12.45 -8.76
C GLY A 136 -24.54 13.88 -8.32
N LYS A 137 -23.44 14.04 -7.57
CA LYS A 137 -22.90 15.36 -7.19
C LYS A 137 -21.52 15.53 -7.81
N GLU A 138 -21.33 16.66 -8.48
CA GLU A 138 -20.00 17.13 -8.86
C GLU A 138 -19.31 17.74 -7.62
N TRP A 139 -17.99 17.59 -7.56
CA TRP A 139 -17.13 18.16 -6.54
C TRP A 139 -16.18 19.17 -7.18
N GLU A 140 -15.93 20.29 -6.51
CA GLU A 140 -15.20 21.41 -7.14
C GLU A 140 -13.68 21.33 -6.92
N ASN A 141 -13.23 20.86 -5.77
CA ASN A 141 -11.80 20.79 -5.46
C ASN A 141 -11.46 19.59 -4.55
N PRO A 142 -10.82 18.53 -5.09
CA PRO A 142 -10.45 18.35 -6.50
C PRO A 142 -11.67 18.23 -7.43
N PRO A 143 -11.62 18.71 -8.68
CA PRO A 143 -12.74 18.54 -9.61
C PRO A 143 -12.98 17.06 -9.92
N GLY A 144 -14.25 16.64 -9.92
CA GLY A 144 -14.65 15.28 -10.31
C GLY A 144 -16.05 14.91 -9.83
N THR A 145 -16.47 13.68 -10.12
CA THR A 145 -17.76 13.15 -9.67
C THR A 145 -17.60 12.51 -8.30
N LEU A 146 -18.54 12.78 -7.39
CA LEU A 146 -18.58 12.13 -6.09
C LEU A 146 -19.15 10.71 -6.21
N HIS A 147 -18.38 9.74 -5.75
CA HIS A 147 -18.79 8.35 -5.61
C HIS A 147 -18.90 7.99 -4.12
N CYS A 148 -19.98 7.37 -3.70
CA CYS A 148 -20.18 6.95 -2.30
C CYS A 148 -20.28 5.44 -2.18
N SER A 149 -20.01 4.94 -0.97
CA SER A 149 -20.18 3.54 -0.64
C SER A 149 -21.48 3.31 0.12
N ASP A 150 -22.28 2.34 -0.32
CA ASP A 150 -23.41 1.81 0.46
C ASP A 150 -22.92 0.95 1.64
N ALA A 151 -21.70 0.38 1.53
CA ALA A 151 -21.13 -0.52 2.53
C ALA A 151 -20.52 0.23 3.73
N ASP A 152 -20.11 1.48 3.51
CA ASP A 152 -19.65 2.38 4.55
C ASP A 152 -20.04 3.83 4.18
N PRO A 153 -21.16 4.33 4.74
CA PRO A 153 -21.65 5.67 4.43
C PRO A 153 -20.67 6.79 4.80
N CYS A 154 -19.72 6.55 5.72
CA CYS A 154 -18.70 7.52 6.09
C CYS A 154 -17.59 7.64 5.03
N ASN A 155 -17.52 6.76 4.03
CA ASN A 155 -16.48 6.79 3.00
C ASN A 155 -17.05 7.13 1.61
N ALA A 156 -16.49 8.17 1.01
CA ALA A 156 -16.72 8.55 -0.37
C ALA A 156 -15.39 8.87 -1.08
N ALA A 157 -15.42 8.91 -2.41
CA ALA A 157 -14.27 9.26 -3.23
C ALA A 157 -14.71 10.26 -4.30
N VAL A 158 -13.85 11.23 -4.58
CA VAL A 158 -13.96 12.05 -5.80
C VAL A 158 -13.17 11.35 -6.89
N VAL A 159 -13.87 11.00 -7.97
CA VAL A 159 -13.32 10.26 -9.10
C VAL A 159 -13.35 11.17 -10.33
N ASP A 160 -12.23 11.24 -11.04
CA ASP A 160 -12.14 11.94 -12.33
C ASP A 160 -11.59 11.01 -13.42
N SER A 161 -11.25 11.57 -14.58
CA SER A 161 -10.74 10.81 -15.72
C SER A 161 -9.44 10.05 -15.47
N HIS A 162 -8.72 10.33 -14.39
CA HIS A 162 -7.47 9.65 -14.01
C HIS A 162 -7.65 8.71 -12.81
N GLY A 163 -8.87 8.52 -12.31
CA GLY A 163 -9.19 7.66 -11.16
C GLY A 163 -9.54 8.45 -9.89
N VAL A 164 -9.28 7.86 -8.72
CA VAL A 164 -9.61 8.48 -7.42
C VAL A 164 -8.70 9.68 -7.18
N ALA A 165 -9.24 10.89 -7.23
CA ALA A 165 -8.51 12.13 -6.99
C ALA A 165 -8.42 12.48 -5.50
N ALA A 166 -9.44 12.13 -4.73
CA ALA A 166 -9.44 12.27 -3.27
C ALA A 166 -10.39 11.28 -2.62
N TRP A 167 -10.10 10.96 -1.37
CA TRP A 167 -11.04 10.29 -0.47
C TRP A 167 -11.66 11.30 0.49
N LEU A 168 -12.91 11.07 0.86
CA LEU A 168 -13.69 11.91 1.74
C LEU A 168 -14.22 11.05 2.88
N ASP A 169 -13.98 11.53 4.10
CA ASP A 169 -14.77 11.11 5.25
C ASP A 169 -16.02 12.00 5.29
N THR A 170 -17.18 11.44 4.93
CA THR A 170 -18.43 12.19 4.88
C THR A 170 -18.99 12.49 6.28
N CYS A 171 -18.52 11.79 7.30
CA CYS A 171 -18.94 11.93 8.69
C CYS A 171 -18.16 13.07 9.38
N THR A 172 -16.90 13.29 9.03
CA THR A 172 -16.06 14.38 9.56
C THR A 172 -15.86 15.56 8.60
N GLY A 173 -16.08 15.34 7.31
CA GLY A 173 -15.78 16.30 6.24
C GLY A 173 -14.30 16.36 5.86
N GLU A 174 -13.44 15.49 6.41
CA GLU A 174 -12.02 15.45 6.06
C GLU A 174 -11.82 14.99 4.61
N VAL A 175 -10.93 15.68 3.89
CA VAL A 175 -10.55 15.35 2.51
C VAL A 175 -9.09 14.90 2.47
N THR A 176 -8.84 13.70 1.95
CA THR A 176 -7.52 13.16 1.67
C THR A 176 -7.21 13.28 0.17
N ASP A 177 -6.47 14.33 -0.22
CA ASP A 177 -6.08 14.56 -1.63
C ASP A 177 -4.96 13.60 -2.07
N ALA A 178 -5.21 12.84 -3.15
CA ALA A 178 -4.29 11.86 -3.70
C ALA A 178 -3.43 12.39 -4.87
N ARG A 179 -3.79 13.55 -5.44
CA ARG A 179 -3.23 14.05 -6.70
C ARG A 179 -1.73 14.31 -6.62
N TYR A 180 -1.24 14.77 -5.47
CA TYR A 180 0.20 14.98 -5.25
C TYR A 180 0.99 13.69 -5.48
N TRP A 181 0.54 12.59 -4.89
CA TRP A 181 1.19 11.27 -4.98
C TRP A 181 1.06 10.65 -6.37
N GLN A 182 -0.10 10.81 -6.99
CA GLN A 182 -0.35 10.35 -8.35
C GLN A 182 0.51 11.09 -9.39
N ARG A 183 0.76 12.40 -9.23
CA ARG A 183 1.71 13.15 -10.06
C ARG A 183 3.14 12.63 -9.94
N ARG A 184 3.57 12.21 -8.75
CA ARG A 184 4.90 11.60 -8.55
C ARG A 184 5.09 10.26 -9.26
N LEU A 185 3.99 9.59 -9.59
CA LEU A 185 3.99 8.39 -10.43
C LEU A 185 3.70 8.68 -11.91
N HIS A 186 3.62 9.96 -12.30
CA HIS A 186 3.22 10.38 -13.65
C HIS A 186 1.86 9.83 -14.09
N LEU A 187 0.97 9.53 -13.14
CA LEU A 187 -0.41 9.10 -13.41
C LEU A 187 -1.31 10.30 -13.76
N ARG A 188 -0.86 11.51 -13.46
CA ARG A 188 -1.54 12.79 -13.70
C ARG A 188 -0.53 13.83 -14.17
N PRO A 189 -0.95 14.80 -15.00
CA PRO A 189 -0.13 15.94 -15.41
C PRO A 189 0.26 16.83 -14.22
#